data_AF-A0A3M1ZF12-F1
#
_entry.id   AF-A0A3M1ZF12-F1
#
_cell.length_a   1.000
_cell.length_b   1.000
_cell.length_c   1.000
_cell.angle_alpha   90.00
_cell.angle_beta   90.00
_cell.angle_gamma   90.00
#
_symmetry.space_group_name_H-M   'P 1'
#
loop_
_entity.id
_entity.type
_entity.pdbx_description
1 polymer ?
#
loop_
_entity_poly.entity_id
_entity_poly.type
_entity_poly.pdbx_seq_one_letter_code
_entity_poly.pdbx_strand_id
1 'polypeptide(L)'
;TAEVEVTAVSPGPEGNVQADTVTLPPSDLTDKVTVRNLEPMTGGDMIQVSAVSSGDQERLQAQVLQFLQAVAQTEMSTRLTAEEFLAQESLRVMAIDELRFSHAPGEQTERLTLTMTATVRGTAVSTAEAATLVFATLTEQIPPHTRVLPESIQFEPGQVLAVDEQGVVTFELVARGTAVPEIETESILTTISGQEPEVAMAYLFDQLPLSAVPEIRIWPVWFHRVPYTPRRIQVNQVITPSQP
;
A
#
# COMPACT_ATOMS: atom_id res chain seq x y z
N THR A 1 71.88 15.15 42.44
CA THR A 1 70.73 15.17 41.51
C THR A 1 69.52 14.70 42.28
N ALA A 2 68.36 15.26 42.00
CA ALA A 2 67.10 14.88 42.63
C ALA A 2 66.04 14.77 41.53
N GLU A 3 65.21 13.75 41.62
CA GLU A 3 64.07 13.56 40.72
C GLU A 3 62.83 14.14 41.39
N VAL A 4 62.01 14.81 40.60
CA VAL A 4 60.78 15.45 41.05
C VAL A 4 59.68 15.13 40.05
N GLU A 5 58.51 14.79 40.58
CA GLU A 5 57.31 14.63 39.77
C GLU A 5 56.82 15.99 39.31
N VAL A 6 56.42 16.07 38.04
CA VAL A 6 55.82 17.26 37.46
C VAL A 6 54.54 16.87 36.75
N THR A 7 53.61 17.82 36.67
CA THR A 7 52.33 17.64 36.00
C THR A 7 52.16 18.75 34.98
N ALA A 8 51.68 18.39 33.79
CA ALA A 8 51.38 19.36 32.76
C ALA A 8 50.30 20.33 33.24
N VAL A 9 50.50 21.62 32.98
CA VAL A 9 49.53 22.66 33.34
C VAL A 9 48.27 22.55 32.48
N SER A 10 48.43 22.18 31.20
CA SER A 10 47.32 21.91 30.28
C SER A 10 47.24 20.41 30.02
N PRO A 11 46.08 19.77 30.23
CA PRO A 11 45.88 18.36 29.89
C PRO A 11 45.79 18.20 28.36
N GLY A 12 46.06 17.00 27.87
CA GLY A 12 45.92 16.64 26.45
C GLY A 12 47.24 16.22 25.79
N PRO A 13 47.17 15.71 24.55
CA PRO A 13 48.34 15.16 23.86
C PRO A 13 49.44 16.19 23.61
N GLU A 14 49.09 17.47 23.58
CA GLU A 14 50.01 18.60 23.46
C GLU A 14 50.91 18.82 24.69
N GLY A 15 50.53 18.26 25.85
CA GLY A 15 51.39 18.22 27.04
C GLY A 15 52.47 17.13 26.98
N ASN A 16 52.42 16.23 25.99
CA ASN A 16 53.43 15.20 25.81
C ASN A 16 54.67 15.78 25.12
N VAL A 17 55.84 15.58 25.72
CA VAL A 17 57.10 16.13 25.20
C VAL A 17 58.19 15.06 25.16
N GLN A 18 59.12 15.18 24.22
CA GLN A 18 60.26 14.28 24.11
C GLN A 18 61.24 14.48 25.27
N ALA A 19 62.14 13.53 25.47
CA ALA A 19 63.29 13.72 26.36
C ALA A 19 64.02 15.03 26.04
N ASP A 20 64.62 15.65 27.05
CA ASP A 20 65.42 16.87 26.97
C ASP A 20 64.68 18.13 26.48
N THR A 21 63.34 18.14 26.50
CA THR A 21 62.54 19.30 26.07
C THR A 21 62.29 20.29 27.22
N VAL A 22 62.00 19.80 28.42
CA VAL A 22 61.72 20.63 29.61
C VAL A 22 63.04 20.97 30.28
N THR A 23 63.63 22.11 29.90
CA THR A 23 64.98 22.52 30.33
C THR A 23 65.02 23.74 31.26
N LEU A 24 63.89 24.44 31.39
CA LEU A 24 63.79 25.68 32.14
C LEU A 24 63.31 25.39 33.57
N PRO A 25 64.12 25.69 34.61
CA PRO A 25 63.66 25.64 35.99
C PRO A 25 62.64 26.76 36.30
N PRO A 26 61.88 26.64 37.40
CA PRO A 26 61.07 27.73 37.93
C PRO A 26 61.86 29.03 38.08
N SER A 27 61.19 30.17 37.89
CA SER A 27 61.81 31.51 37.81
C SER A 27 62.59 31.92 39.06
N ASP A 28 62.25 31.37 40.22
CA ASP A 28 62.89 31.60 41.51
C ASP A 28 64.18 30.76 41.71
N LEU A 29 64.43 29.80 40.82
CA LEU A 29 65.55 28.86 40.89
C LEU A 29 66.47 28.89 39.65
N THR A 30 66.26 29.83 38.73
CA THR A 30 66.95 29.87 37.42
C THR A 30 68.47 29.88 37.48
N ASP A 31 69.06 30.54 38.49
CA ASP A 31 70.53 30.61 38.66
C ASP A 31 71.10 29.53 39.59
N LYS A 32 70.24 28.64 40.13
CA LYS A 32 70.60 27.71 41.21
C LYS A 32 70.57 26.25 40.79
N VAL A 33 69.72 25.91 39.82
CA VAL A 33 69.52 24.52 39.39
C VAL A 33 69.36 24.45 37.88
N THR A 34 69.77 23.32 37.31
CA THR A 34 69.45 22.94 35.93
C THR A 34 68.41 21.84 35.97
N VAL A 35 67.35 21.98 35.17
CA VAL A 35 66.27 20.99 35.06
C VAL A 35 66.32 20.38 33.68
N ARG A 36 66.03 19.08 33.60
CA ARG A 36 65.87 18.37 32.33
C ARG A 36 65.00 17.13 32.54
N ASN A 37 64.08 16.86 31.64
CA ASN A 37 63.40 15.56 31.61
C ASN A 37 64.26 14.54 30.87
N LEU A 38 64.72 13.49 31.56
CA LEU A 38 65.60 12.47 30.96
C LEU A 38 64.83 11.50 30.05
N GLU A 39 63.54 11.31 30.32
CA GLU A 39 62.63 10.49 29.53
C GLU A 39 61.51 11.36 28.93
N PRO A 40 60.88 10.93 27.82
CA PRO A 40 59.68 11.59 27.30
C PRO A 40 58.59 11.67 28.38
N MET A 41 57.93 12.81 28.46
CA MET A 41 56.73 12.95 29.27
C MET A 41 55.52 12.58 28.42
N THR A 42 54.77 11.59 28.89
CA THR A 42 53.64 10.99 28.17
C THR A 42 52.41 10.89 29.07
N GLY A 43 51.27 10.54 28.51
CA GLY A 43 50.02 10.30 29.25
C GLY A 43 48.91 11.33 28.97
N GLY A 44 49.23 12.41 28.26
CA GLY A 44 48.22 13.27 27.64
C GLY A 44 47.54 12.53 26.49
N ASP A 45 46.22 12.40 26.55
CA ASP A 45 45.41 11.71 25.53
C ASP A 45 44.15 12.54 25.22
N MET A 46 43.52 12.27 24.07
CA MET A 46 42.26 12.87 23.67
C MET A 46 41.27 11.77 23.29
N ILE A 47 40.21 11.63 24.09
CA ILE A 47 39.16 10.65 23.84
C ILE A 47 38.06 11.34 23.03
N GLN A 48 37.84 10.90 21.79
CA GLN A 48 36.62 11.23 21.05
C GLN A 48 35.48 10.34 21.54
N VAL A 49 34.38 10.98 21.91
CA VAL A 49 33.16 10.33 22.39
C VAL A 49 32.01 10.69 21.47
N SER A 50 31.21 9.70 21.10
CA SER A 50 29.99 9.92 20.31
C SER A 50 28.96 10.67 21.16
N ALA A 51 28.42 11.74 20.60
CA ALA A 51 27.36 12.53 21.22
C ALA A 51 26.17 12.66 20.28
N VAL A 52 24.97 12.74 20.84
CA VAL A 52 23.73 12.88 20.07
C VAL A 52 23.70 14.25 19.39
N SER A 53 23.44 14.29 18.09
CA SER A 53 23.15 15.54 17.38
C SER A 53 21.64 15.79 17.27
N SER A 54 21.22 17.04 17.03
CA SER A 54 19.82 17.35 16.70
C SER A 54 19.36 16.62 15.44
N GLY A 55 20.25 16.47 14.45
CA GLY A 55 19.98 15.72 13.22
C GLY A 55 19.76 14.23 13.47
N ASP A 56 20.34 13.63 14.52
CA ASP A 56 20.03 12.25 14.90
C ASP A 56 18.61 12.11 15.43
N GLN A 57 18.17 13.05 16.28
CA GLN A 57 16.80 13.06 16.79
C GLN A 57 15.76 13.26 15.68
N GLU A 58 15.99 14.22 14.78
CA GLU A 58 15.09 14.48 13.65
C GLU A 58 14.97 13.27 12.72
N ARG A 59 16.10 12.62 12.38
CA ARG A 59 16.10 11.41 11.56
C ARG A 59 15.38 10.26 12.24
N LEU A 60 15.64 10.03 13.53
CA LEU A 60 14.97 8.98 14.29
C LEU A 60 13.47 9.23 14.38
N GLN A 61 13.04 10.48 14.65
CA GLN A 61 11.63 10.83 14.68
C GLN A 61 10.93 10.57 13.35
N ALA A 62 11.53 10.99 12.23
CA ALA A 62 10.98 10.74 10.89
C ALA A 62 10.85 9.24 10.60
N GLN A 63 11.85 8.44 10.97
CA GLN A 63 11.83 6.97 10.80
C GLN A 63 10.72 6.31 11.62
N VAL A 64 10.58 6.70 12.90
CA VAL A 64 9.53 6.13 13.76
C VAL A 64 8.14 6.57 13.29
N LEU A 65 7.97 7.81 12.79
CA LEU A 65 6.70 8.27 12.23
C LEU A 65 6.30 7.45 11.00
N GLN A 66 7.25 7.20 10.08
CA GLN A 66 7.00 6.37 8.91
C GLN A 66 6.67 4.92 9.30
N PHE A 67 7.36 4.38 10.31
CA PHE A 67 7.07 3.06 10.85
C PHE A 67 5.65 2.99 11.45
N LEU A 68 5.25 3.97 12.27
CA LEU A 68 3.91 4.01 12.85
C LEU A 68 2.82 4.13 11.78
N GLN A 69 3.05 4.88 10.68
CA GLN A 69 2.11 4.94 9.57
C GLN A 69 1.93 3.58 8.88
N ALA A 70 3.02 2.84 8.64
CA ALA A 70 2.97 1.51 8.03
C ALA A 70 2.26 0.48 8.94
N VAL A 71 2.52 0.54 10.25
CA VAL A 71 1.81 -0.30 11.24
C VAL A 71 0.33 0.04 11.27
N ALA A 72 -0.03 1.34 11.33
CA ALA A 72 -1.41 1.79 11.33
C ALA A 72 -2.15 1.36 10.06
N GLN A 73 -1.52 1.47 8.88
CA GLN A 73 -2.08 0.98 7.62
C GLN A 73 -2.39 -0.52 7.69
N THR A 74 -1.45 -1.32 8.18
CA THR A 74 -1.61 -2.78 8.30
C THR A 74 -2.75 -3.10 9.26
N GLU A 75 -2.78 -2.48 10.43
CA GLU A 75 -3.85 -2.69 11.41
C GLU A 75 -5.22 -2.27 10.87
N MET A 76 -5.33 -1.09 10.25
CA MET A 76 -6.58 -0.61 9.66
C MET A 76 -7.07 -1.56 8.57
N SER A 77 -6.16 -2.07 7.73
CA SER A 77 -6.50 -3.01 6.66
C SER A 77 -7.10 -4.32 7.17
N THR A 78 -6.70 -4.79 8.36
CA THR A 78 -7.29 -6.00 8.97
C THR A 78 -8.70 -5.81 9.51
N ARG A 79 -9.16 -4.56 9.64
CA ARG A 79 -10.50 -4.21 10.11
C ARG A 79 -11.50 -3.95 8.98
N LEU A 80 -11.02 -3.93 7.73
CA LEU A 80 -11.86 -3.72 6.56
C LEU A 80 -12.73 -4.94 6.26
N THR A 81 -13.93 -4.69 5.75
CA THR A 81 -14.76 -5.73 5.13
C THR A 81 -14.32 -6.01 3.69
N ALA A 82 -14.87 -7.06 3.08
CA ALA A 82 -14.55 -7.44 1.70
C ALA A 82 -14.96 -6.37 0.65
N GLU A 83 -15.88 -5.49 1.01
CA GLU A 83 -16.41 -4.41 0.15
C GLU A 83 -15.82 -3.05 0.50
N GLU A 84 -14.78 -3.02 1.33
CA GLU A 84 -14.11 -1.78 1.72
C GLU A 84 -12.66 -1.79 1.31
N PHE A 85 -12.15 -0.61 0.95
CA PHE A 85 -10.73 -0.39 0.80
C PHE A 85 -10.29 0.82 1.62
N LEU A 86 -9.06 0.77 2.14
CA LEU A 86 -8.44 1.91 2.78
C LEU A 86 -7.80 2.80 1.72
N ALA A 87 -8.23 4.06 1.63
CA ALA A 87 -7.56 5.06 0.81
C ALA A 87 -6.23 5.42 1.47
N GLN A 88 -5.12 4.85 1.01
CA GLN A 88 -3.83 4.97 1.68
C GLN A 88 -3.34 6.41 1.76
N GLU A 89 -3.68 7.20 0.74
CA GLU A 89 -3.37 8.63 0.61
C GLU A 89 -4.10 9.48 1.67
N SER A 90 -5.14 8.95 2.30
CA SER A 90 -5.86 9.59 3.40
C SER A 90 -5.22 9.36 4.77
N LEU A 91 -4.18 8.51 4.87
CA LEU A 91 -3.48 8.28 6.12
C LEU A 91 -2.74 9.54 6.57
N ARG A 92 -3.13 10.04 7.74
CA ARG A 92 -2.55 11.24 8.36
C ARG A 92 -2.29 10.98 9.84
N VAL A 93 -1.16 11.46 10.34
CA VAL A 93 -0.90 11.55 11.77
C VAL A 93 -1.66 12.78 12.29
N MET A 94 -2.65 12.54 13.16
CA MET A 94 -3.51 13.59 13.71
C MET A 94 -2.88 14.27 14.93
N ALA A 95 -2.21 13.48 15.77
CA ALA A 95 -1.58 13.95 17.00
C ALA A 95 -0.39 13.06 17.34
N ILE A 96 0.60 13.65 18.01
CA ILE A 96 1.68 12.92 18.68
C ILE A 96 1.43 13.12 20.16
N ASP A 97 0.92 12.07 20.81
CA ASP A 97 0.49 12.09 22.20
C ASP A 97 1.68 11.93 23.17
N GLU A 98 2.72 11.23 22.74
CA GLU A 98 3.98 11.10 23.47
C GLU A 98 5.17 11.19 22.49
N LEU A 99 6.19 11.96 22.87
CA LEU A 99 7.47 12.04 22.15
C LEU A 99 8.60 12.20 23.16
N ARG A 100 9.37 11.14 23.40
CA ARG A 100 10.43 11.14 24.40
C ARG A 100 11.69 10.44 23.91
N PHE A 101 12.75 11.22 23.77
CA PHE A 101 14.09 10.71 23.48
C PHE A 101 14.77 10.23 24.76
N SER A 102 15.65 9.23 24.65
CA SER A 102 16.46 8.75 25.77
C SER A 102 17.57 9.73 26.18
N HIS A 103 18.02 10.58 25.25
CA HIS A 103 19.13 11.52 25.45
C HIS A 103 18.87 12.84 24.70
N ALA A 104 19.38 13.93 25.25
CA ALA A 104 19.35 15.26 24.64
C ALA A 104 20.54 15.49 23.68
N PRO A 105 20.46 16.47 22.76
CA PRO A 105 21.60 16.83 21.93
C PRO A 105 22.82 17.25 22.78
N GLY A 106 23.99 16.72 22.44
CA GLY A 106 25.24 16.92 23.17
C GLY A 106 25.52 15.89 24.27
N GLU A 107 24.53 15.06 24.64
CA GLU A 107 24.77 13.97 25.59
C GLU A 107 25.54 12.82 24.93
N GLN A 108 26.51 12.27 25.67
CA GLN A 108 27.37 11.19 25.20
C GLN A 108 26.61 9.86 25.28
N THR A 109 26.42 9.22 24.13
CA THR A 109 25.85 7.88 24.04
C THR A 109 26.13 7.27 22.67
N GLU A 110 26.24 5.94 22.61
CA GLU A 110 26.31 5.18 21.36
C GLU A 110 24.92 4.79 20.84
N ARG A 111 23.87 4.91 21.67
CA ARG A 111 22.50 4.50 21.33
C ARG A 111 21.49 5.57 21.71
N LEU A 112 20.76 6.05 20.70
CA LEU A 112 19.60 6.92 20.87
C LEU A 112 18.32 6.09 20.71
N THR A 113 17.38 6.25 21.63
CA THR A 113 16.08 5.57 21.63
C THR A 113 14.98 6.61 21.65
N LEU A 114 13.86 6.33 20.99
CA LEU A 114 12.67 7.16 20.97
C LEU A 114 11.45 6.35 21.42
N THR A 115 10.74 6.84 22.43
CA THR A 115 9.37 6.41 22.76
C THR A 115 8.42 7.41 22.13
N MET A 116 7.52 6.93 21.26
CA MET A 116 6.54 7.78 20.59
C MET A 116 5.18 7.09 20.53
N THR A 117 4.14 7.84 20.89
CA THR A 117 2.74 7.45 20.74
C THR A 117 2.08 8.48 19.83
N ALA A 118 1.41 8.01 18.78
CA ALA A 118 0.75 8.89 17.82
C ALA A 118 -0.61 8.34 17.41
N THR A 119 -1.55 9.25 17.18
CA THR A 119 -2.87 8.95 16.66
C THR A 119 -2.86 9.09 15.14
N VAL A 120 -3.12 8.01 14.41
CA VAL A 120 -3.23 7.99 12.94
C VAL A 120 -4.70 7.87 12.55
N ARG A 121 -5.11 8.64 11.55
CA ARG A 121 -6.44 8.59 10.93
C ARG A 121 -6.30 8.21 9.46
N GLY A 122 -7.22 7.40 8.97
CA GLY A 122 -7.40 7.11 7.55
C GLY A 122 -8.88 6.92 7.25
N THR A 123 -9.24 7.05 5.97
CA THR A 123 -10.59 6.90 5.44
C THR A 123 -10.71 5.54 4.73
N ALA A 124 -11.63 4.71 5.23
CA ALA A 124 -12.10 3.53 4.51
C ALA A 124 -13.32 3.90 3.66
N VAL A 125 -13.38 3.35 2.44
CA VAL A 125 -14.45 3.63 1.48
C VAL A 125 -15.16 2.32 1.15
N SER A 126 -16.48 2.31 1.30
CA SER A 126 -17.33 1.19 0.87
C SER A 126 -17.58 1.28 -0.64
N THR A 127 -17.27 0.21 -1.37
CA THR A 127 -17.53 0.11 -2.81
C THR A 127 -18.97 -0.30 -3.10
N ALA A 128 -19.72 -0.83 -2.12
CA ALA A 128 -21.10 -1.28 -2.31
C ALA A 128 -22.05 -0.12 -2.66
N GLU A 129 -21.91 1.03 -1.98
CA GLU A 129 -22.71 2.23 -2.28
C GLU A 129 -22.35 2.80 -3.66
N ALA A 130 -21.06 2.85 -3.99
CA ALA A 130 -20.57 3.34 -5.27
C ALA A 130 -20.97 2.43 -6.44
N ALA A 131 -21.01 1.11 -6.21
CA ALA A 131 -21.43 0.11 -7.20
C ALA A 131 -22.85 0.36 -7.71
N THR A 132 -23.77 0.77 -6.84
CA THR A 132 -25.16 1.07 -7.22
C THR A 132 -25.24 2.25 -8.21
N LEU A 133 -24.43 3.29 -8.00
CA LEU A 133 -24.35 4.46 -8.88
C LEU A 133 -23.70 4.11 -10.23
N VAL A 134 -22.65 3.30 -10.21
CA VAL A 134 -21.93 2.91 -11.43
C VAL A 134 -22.74 1.93 -12.27
N PHE A 135 -23.55 1.05 -11.67
CA PHE A 135 -24.43 0.14 -12.41
C PHE A 135 -25.41 0.88 -13.34
N ALA A 136 -26.00 1.98 -12.86
CA ALA A 136 -26.91 2.80 -13.66
C ALA A 136 -26.20 3.38 -14.90
N THR A 137 -24.98 3.90 -14.70
CA THR A 137 -24.17 4.47 -15.78
C THR A 137 -23.68 3.40 -16.77
N LEU A 138 -23.31 2.22 -16.26
CA LEU A 138 -22.86 1.10 -17.09
C LEU A 138 -23.99 0.64 -18.02
N THR A 139 -25.23 0.65 -17.55
CA THR A 139 -26.40 0.24 -18.33
C THR A 139 -26.62 1.14 -19.56
N GLU A 140 -26.31 2.43 -19.45
CA GLU A 140 -26.43 3.38 -20.57
C GLU A 140 -25.37 3.17 -21.67
N GLN A 141 -24.25 2.51 -21.34
CA GLN A 141 -23.16 2.24 -22.28
C GLN A 141 -23.25 0.87 -22.94
N ILE A 142 -24.29 0.08 -22.62
CA ILE A 142 -24.48 -1.25 -23.20
C ILE A 142 -24.88 -1.11 -24.68
N PRO A 143 -24.23 -1.83 -25.61
CA PRO A 143 -24.63 -1.87 -27.01
C PRO A 143 -26.09 -2.31 -27.18
N PRO A 144 -26.81 -1.83 -28.21
CA PRO A 144 -28.17 -2.26 -28.48
C PRO A 144 -28.26 -3.80 -28.66
N HIS A 145 -29.39 -4.39 -28.27
CA HIS A 145 -29.66 -5.84 -28.32
C HIS A 145 -28.72 -6.69 -27.45
N THR A 146 -28.18 -6.10 -26.38
CA THR A 146 -27.33 -6.80 -25.42
C THR A 146 -27.82 -6.47 -24.02
N ARG A 147 -27.74 -7.44 -23.10
CA ARG A 147 -28.01 -7.25 -21.68
C ARG A 147 -26.79 -7.69 -20.87
N VAL A 148 -26.47 -6.99 -19.80
CA VAL A 148 -25.41 -7.42 -18.87
C VAL A 148 -26.01 -8.42 -17.89
N LEU A 149 -25.31 -9.51 -17.61
CA LEU A 149 -25.68 -10.47 -16.58
C LEU A 149 -25.39 -9.85 -15.21
N PRO A 150 -26.40 -9.54 -14.37
CA PRO A 150 -26.18 -8.86 -13.09
C PRO A 150 -25.21 -9.59 -12.17
N GLU A 151 -25.26 -10.92 -12.16
CA GLU A 151 -24.39 -11.80 -11.37
C GLU A 151 -22.92 -11.82 -11.84
N SER A 152 -22.64 -11.35 -13.05
CA SER A 152 -21.29 -11.28 -13.60
C SER A 152 -20.57 -9.97 -13.28
N ILE A 153 -21.28 -9.01 -12.68
CA ILE A 153 -20.74 -7.67 -12.47
C ILE A 153 -19.80 -7.68 -11.28
N GLN A 154 -18.57 -7.24 -11.53
CA GLN A 154 -17.52 -7.07 -10.53
C GLN A 154 -17.14 -5.60 -10.48
N PHE A 155 -17.03 -5.09 -9.26
CA PHE A 155 -16.59 -3.73 -8.98
C PHE A 155 -15.24 -3.80 -8.32
N GLU A 156 -14.26 -3.12 -8.91
CA GLU A 156 -12.90 -3.01 -8.39
C GLU A 156 -12.60 -1.54 -8.15
N PRO A 157 -12.17 -1.14 -6.92
CA PRO A 157 -11.67 0.20 -6.70
C PRO A 157 -10.38 0.40 -7.52
N GLY A 158 -10.35 1.49 -8.27
CA GLY A 158 -9.21 1.93 -9.07
C GLY A 158 -8.29 2.86 -8.28
N GLN A 159 -7.65 3.80 -8.98
CA GLN A 159 -6.73 4.74 -8.38
C GLN A 159 -7.47 5.78 -7.51
N VAL A 160 -6.90 6.12 -6.36
CA VAL A 160 -7.30 7.30 -5.59
C VAL A 160 -6.75 8.55 -6.28
N LEU A 161 -7.64 9.44 -6.72
CA LEU A 161 -7.31 10.65 -7.47
C LEU A 161 -7.02 11.83 -6.56
N ALA A 162 -7.77 11.97 -5.46
CA ALA A 162 -7.62 13.06 -4.51
C ALA A 162 -8.13 12.67 -3.12
N VAL A 163 -7.54 13.27 -2.10
CA VAL A 163 -8.06 13.27 -0.73
C VAL A 163 -7.98 14.69 -0.20
N ASP A 164 -9.10 15.24 0.28
CA ASP A 164 -9.14 16.58 0.87
C ASP A 164 -8.77 16.57 2.37
N GLU A 165 -8.72 17.76 2.98
CA GLU A 165 -8.38 17.91 4.40
C GLU A 165 -9.47 17.36 5.34
N GLN A 166 -10.70 17.26 4.85
CA GLN A 166 -11.85 16.72 5.57
C GLN A 166 -11.89 15.19 5.51
N GLY A 167 -11.04 14.56 4.69
CA GLY A 167 -10.95 13.12 4.52
C GLY A 167 -11.90 12.57 3.44
N VAL A 168 -12.47 13.43 2.60
CA VAL A 168 -13.25 13.04 1.41
C VAL A 168 -12.28 12.50 0.37
N VAL A 169 -12.58 11.29 -0.12
CA VAL A 169 -11.77 10.56 -1.08
C VAL A 169 -12.45 10.60 -2.44
N THR A 170 -11.73 11.08 -3.46
CA THR A 170 -12.11 10.94 -4.87
C THR A 170 -11.26 9.82 -5.47
N PHE A 171 -11.91 8.83 -6.08
CA PHE A 171 -11.25 7.65 -6.62
C PHE A 171 -11.98 7.17 -7.88
N GLU A 172 -11.29 6.38 -8.69
CA GLU A 172 -11.88 5.71 -9.84
C GLU A 172 -12.55 4.39 -9.38
N LEU A 173 -13.72 4.07 -9.94
CA LEU A 173 -14.33 2.76 -9.77
C LEU A 173 -14.41 2.06 -11.12
N VAL A 174 -13.84 0.87 -11.22
CA VAL A 174 -13.88 0.06 -12.43
C VAL A 174 -14.98 -0.97 -12.27
N ALA A 175 -15.95 -0.96 -13.17
CA ALA A 175 -16.98 -1.99 -13.26
C ALA A 175 -16.71 -2.87 -14.49
N ARG A 176 -16.72 -4.19 -14.28
CA ARG A 176 -16.62 -5.19 -15.33
C ARG A 176 -17.85 -6.07 -15.28
N GLY A 177 -18.41 -6.43 -16.43
CA GLY A 177 -19.55 -7.32 -16.52
C GLY A 177 -19.61 -8.03 -17.86
N THR A 178 -20.21 -9.22 -17.87
CA THR A 178 -20.43 -9.99 -19.09
C THR A 178 -21.70 -9.54 -19.76
N ALA A 179 -21.55 -8.98 -20.96
CA ALA A 179 -22.66 -8.62 -21.83
C ALA A 179 -23.03 -9.84 -22.69
N VAL A 180 -24.32 -10.19 -22.73
CA VAL A 180 -24.86 -11.28 -23.54
C VAL A 180 -25.93 -10.75 -24.50
N PRO A 181 -26.04 -11.31 -25.72
CA PRO A 181 -27.11 -10.95 -26.63
C PRO A 181 -28.48 -11.07 -25.95
N GLU A 182 -29.29 -10.02 -26.09
CA GLU A 182 -30.68 -10.04 -25.66
C GLU A 182 -31.51 -10.74 -26.74
N ILE A 183 -32.01 -11.94 -26.40
CA ILE A 183 -32.76 -12.78 -27.32
C ILE A 183 -34.24 -12.72 -26.94
N GLU A 184 -35.06 -12.10 -27.79
CA GLU A 184 -36.51 -12.12 -27.68
C GLU A 184 -37.06 -13.51 -27.98
N THR A 185 -37.10 -14.35 -26.94
CA THR A 185 -37.43 -15.77 -27.10
C THR A 185 -38.87 -15.96 -27.63
N GLU A 186 -39.82 -15.09 -27.27
CA GLU A 186 -41.21 -15.24 -27.69
C GLU A 186 -41.44 -15.09 -29.21
N SER A 187 -40.78 -14.10 -29.84
CA SER A 187 -40.91 -13.87 -31.29
C SER A 187 -40.28 -15.01 -32.10
N ILE A 188 -39.14 -15.51 -31.63
CA ILE A 188 -38.43 -16.65 -32.22
C ILE A 188 -39.27 -17.92 -32.10
N LEU A 189 -39.79 -18.23 -30.89
CA LEU A 189 -40.62 -19.40 -30.65
C LEU A 189 -41.87 -19.42 -31.54
N THR A 190 -42.47 -18.26 -31.76
CA THR A 190 -43.63 -18.11 -32.65
C THR A 190 -43.28 -18.43 -34.10
N THR A 191 -42.08 -18.03 -34.55
CA THR A 191 -41.62 -18.24 -35.93
C THR A 191 -41.25 -19.70 -36.22
N ILE A 192 -40.62 -20.39 -35.25
CA ILE A 192 -40.22 -21.79 -35.40
C ILE A 192 -41.35 -22.79 -35.08
N SER A 193 -42.45 -22.34 -34.46
CA SER A 193 -43.58 -23.21 -34.11
C SER A 193 -44.18 -23.88 -35.35
N GLY A 194 -44.38 -25.20 -35.31
CA GLY A 194 -44.94 -25.97 -36.43
C GLY A 194 -43.96 -26.27 -37.58
N GLN A 195 -42.75 -25.71 -37.55
CA GLN A 195 -41.70 -26.00 -38.53
C GLN A 195 -41.11 -27.40 -38.34
N GLU A 196 -40.44 -27.88 -39.38
CA GLU A 196 -39.62 -29.07 -39.29
C GLU A 196 -38.34 -28.79 -38.50
N PRO A 197 -37.80 -29.76 -37.76
CA PRO A 197 -36.68 -29.53 -36.84
C PRO A 197 -35.45 -28.96 -37.57
N GLU A 198 -35.15 -29.46 -38.76
CA GLU A 198 -34.02 -28.99 -39.58
C GLU A 198 -34.20 -27.53 -40.04
N VAL A 199 -35.41 -27.17 -40.47
CA VAL A 199 -35.74 -25.79 -40.88
C VAL A 199 -35.65 -24.83 -39.69
N ALA A 200 -36.18 -25.25 -38.53
CA ALA A 200 -36.08 -24.47 -37.30
C ALA A 200 -34.64 -24.28 -36.85
N MET A 201 -33.82 -25.34 -36.88
CA MET A 201 -32.39 -25.25 -36.55
C MET A 201 -31.64 -24.30 -37.48
N ALA A 202 -31.89 -24.38 -38.79
CA ALA A 202 -31.28 -23.48 -39.78
C ALA A 202 -31.67 -22.02 -39.54
N TYR A 203 -32.95 -21.75 -39.30
CA TYR A 203 -33.45 -20.41 -38.96
C TYR A 203 -32.79 -19.86 -37.69
N LEU A 204 -32.72 -20.66 -36.62
CA LEU A 204 -32.10 -20.25 -35.36
C LEU A 204 -30.60 -19.97 -35.52
N PHE A 205 -29.89 -20.77 -36.32
CA PHE A 205 -28.46 -20.58 -36.56
C PHE A 205 -28.16 -19.33 -37.41
N ASP A 206 -29.05 -18.99 -38.34
CA ASP A 206 -28.91 -17.81 -39.22
C ASP A 206 -29.28 -16.50 -38.52
N GLN A 207 -30.33 -16.52 -37.68
CA GLN A 207 -30.91 -15.31 -37.08
C GLN A 207 -30.34 -14.96 -35.71
N LEU A 208 -29.64 -15.89 -35.05
CA LEU A 208 -29.10 -15.67 -33.71
C LEU A 208 -27.57 -15.76 -33.71
N PRO A 209 -26.89 -14.96 -32.88
CA PRO A 209 -25.44 -15.00 -32.73
C PRO A 209 -25.01 -16.24 -31.90
N LEU A 210 -25.23 -17.44 -32.45
CA LEU A 210 -24.91 -18.71 -31.79
C LEU A 210 -23.48 -19.15 -32.09
N SER A 211 -22.74 -19.53 -31.04
CA SER A 211 -21.38 -20.08 -31.18
C SER A 211 -21.36 -21.55 -31.65
N ALA A 212 -22.50 -22.23 -31.59
CA ALA A 212 -22.67 -23.63 -31.94
C ALA A 212 -24.05 -23.88 -32.57
N VAL A 213 -24.17 -24.98 -33.30
CA VAL A 213 -25.45 -25.39 -33.90
C VAL A 213 -26.47 -25.66 -32.79
N PRO A 214 -27.69 -25.09 -32.86
CA PRO A 214 -28.71 -25.30 -31.84
C PRO A 214 -29.22 -26.75 -31.85
N GLU A 215 -29.45 -27.32 -30.66
CA GLU A 215 -30.01 -28.67 -30.50
C GLU A 215 -31.53 -28.60 -30.27
N ILE A 216 -32.31 -29.30 -31.10
CA ILE A 216 -33.77 -29.44 -30.91
C ILE A 216 -34.09 -30.88 -30.52
N ARG A 217 -34.57 -31.07 -29.27
CA ARG A 217 -35.07 -32.36 -28.78
C ARG A 217 -36.59 -32.33 -28.72
N ILE A 218 -37.25 -33.24 -29.44
CA ILE A 218 -38.71 -33.33 -29.46
C ILE A 218 -39.17 -34.56 -28.69
N TRP A 219 -40.11 -34.34 -27.78
CA TRP A 219 -40.79 -35.40 -27.05
C TRP A 219 -42.31 -35.21 -27.13
N PRO A 220 -43.08 -36.27 -27.40
CA PRO A 220 -42.64 -37.65 -27.65
C PRO A 220 -41.97 -37.83 -29.03
N VAL A 221 -41.13 -38.85 -29.18
CA VAL A 221 -40.30 -39.07 -30.39
C VAL A 221 -41.08 -39.27 -31.70
N TRP A 222 -42.37 -39.62 -31.63
CA TRP A 222 -43.26 -39.75 -32.80
C TRP A 222 -43.78 -38.41 -33.32
N PHE A 223 -43.52 -37.31 -32.61
CA PHE A 223 -43.89 -35.97 -33.03
C PHE A 223 -42.74 -35.38 -33.86
N HIS A 224 -42.94 -35.32 -35.19
CA HIS A 224 -41.86 -34.99 -36.14
C HIS A 224 -41.70 -33.49 -36.43
N ARG A 225 -42.34 -32.62 -35.66
CA ARG A 225 -42.34 -31.16 -35.86
C ARG A 225 -42.19 -30.42 -34.54
N VAL A 226 -41.75 -29.18 -34.62
CA VAL A 226 -41.79 -28.28 -33.46
C VAL A 226 -43.25 -28.07 -33.04
N PRO A 227 -43.61 -28.15 -31.74
CA PRO A 227 -44.98 -27.91 -31.27
C PRO A 227 -45.55 -26.59 -31.79
N TYR A 228 -46.81 -26.60 -32.23
CA TYR A 228 -47.52 -25.39 -32.69
C TYR A 228 -47.80 -24.38 -31.57
N THR A 229 -47.71 -24.81 -30.31
CA THR A 229 -47.97 -23.97 -29.16
C THR A 229 -46.64 -23.61 -28.49
N PRO A 230 -46.20 -22.33 -28.52
CA PRO A 230 -44.94 -21.88 -27.93
C PRO A 230 -44.75 -22.28 -26.46
N ARG A 231 -45.82 -22.31 -25.66
CA ARG A 231 -45.79 -22.75 -24.25
C ARG A 231 -45.32 -24.20 -24.04
N ARG A 232 -45.30 -25.02 -25.10
CA ARG A 232 -44.81 -26.40 -25.06
C ARG A 232 -43.34 -26.53 -25.48
N ILE A 233 -42.66 -25.42 -25.73
CA ILE A 233 -41.26 -25.37 -26.10
C ILE A 233 -40.48 -24.80 -24.92
N GLN A 234 -39.48 -25.54 -24.46
CA GLN A 234 -38.57 -25.10 -23.41
C GLN A 234 -37.25 -24.67 -24.05
N VAL A 235 -36.78 -23.47 -23.71
CA VAL A 235 -35.55 -22.89 -24.24
C VAL A 235 -34.52 -22.85 -23.12
N ASN A 236 -33.41 -23.54 -23.32
CA ASN A 236 -32.27 -23.53 -22.42
C ASN A 236 -31.11 -22.84 -23.14
N GLN A 237 -30.70 -21.66 -22.64
CA GLN A 237 -29.53 -20.95 -23.15
C GLN A 237 -28.30 -21.44 -22.38
N VAL A 238 -27.30 -21.95 -23.09
CA VAL A 238 -26.01 -22.33 -22.51
C VAL A 238 -25.00 -21.25 -22.85
N ILE A 239 -24.64 -20.45 -21.86
CA ILE A 239 -23.66 -19.38 -22.01
C ILE A 239 -22.29 -20.00 -21.81
N THR A 240 -21.50 -20.09 -22.88
CA THR A 240 -20.10 -20.51 -22.80
C THR A 240 -19.26 -19.24 -22.73
N PRO A 241 -18.45 -19.03 -21.68
CA PRO A 241 -17.56 -17.88 -21.64
C PRO A 241 -16.59 -17.98 -22.83
N SER A 242 -16.54 -16.93 -23.64
CA SER A 242 -15.49 -16.77 -24.64
C SER A 242 -14.15 -16.76 -23.90
N GLN A 243 -13.33 -17.81 -24.10
CA GLN A 243 -11.95 -17.79 -23.59
C GLN A 243 -11.19 -16.64 -24.26
N PRO A 244 -10.31 -15.95 -23.51
CA PRO A 244 -9.51 -14.83 -24.02
C PRO A 244 -8.53 -15.24 -25.10
#